data_AF-A0A3D1VN95-F1
#
_entry.id   AF-A0A3D1VN95-F1
#
_cell.length_a   1.000
_cell.length_b   1.000
_cell.length_c   1.000
_cell.angle_alpha   90.00
_cell.angle_beta   90.00
_cell.angle_gamma   90.00
#
_symmetry.space_group_name_H-M   'P 1'
#
loop_
_entity.id
_entity.type
_entity.pdbx_description
1 polymer ?
#
loop_
_entity_poly.entity_id
_entity_poly.type
_entity_poly.pdbx_seq_one_letter_code
_entity_poly.pdbx_strand_id
1 'polypeptide(L)' 'KAAAQSAQADLFVHNFTDGYETNLEHGGVNVSGGQKQRLCIARALLKKPKVLILDDSTSAV' A
#
# COMPACT_ATOMS: atom_id res chain seq x y z
N LYS A 1 -2.89 -8.58 6.61
CA LYS A 1 -2.55 -9.34 5.38
C LYS A 1 -3.63 -9.29 4.30
N ALA A 2 -4.88 -9.71 4.55
CA ALA A 2 -5.93 -9.72 3.52
C ALA A 2 -6.06 -8.40 2.72
N ALA A 3 -6.08 -7.24 3.39
CA ALA A 3 -6.14 -5.94 2.70
C ALA A 3 -4.93 -5.64 1.81
N ALA A 4 -3.72 -6.03 2.24
CA ALA A 4 -2.52 -5.88 1.44
C ALA A 4 -2.49 -6.84 0.25
N GLN A 5 -3.07 -8.04 0.39
CA GLN A 5 -3.24 -8.98 -0.72
C GLN A 5 -4.22 -8.42 -1.75
N SER A 6 -5.37 -7.91 -1.32
CA SER A 6 -6.35 -7.26 -2.21
C SER A 6 -5.78 -6.05 -2.96
N ALA A 7 -4.85 -5.31 -2.34
CA ALA A 7 -4.19 -4.16 -2.94
C ALA A 7 -2.90 -4.51 -3.72
N GLN A 8 -2.59 -5.79 -3.91
CA GLN A 8 -1.34 -6.27 -4.53
C GLN A 8 -0.07 -5.70 -3.87
N ALA A 9 -0.15 -5.40 -2.57
CA ALA A 9 0.96 -4.91 -1.76
C ALA A 9 1.73 -6.04 -1.07
N ASP A 10 1.04 -7.14 -0.75
CA ASP A 10 1.62 -8.27 0.00
C ASP A 10 2.93 -8.80 -0.61
N LEU A 11 2.97 -8.92 -1.94
CA LEU A 11 4.13 -9.46 -2.68
C LEU A 11 5.39 -8.63 -2.48
N PHE A 12 5.33 -7.30 -2.60
CA PHE A 12 6.52 -6.47 -2.45
C PHE A 12 6.85 -6.18 -0.98
N VAL A 13 5.85 -6.14 -0.10
CA VAL A 13 6.08 -5.99 1.34
C VAL A 13 6.88 -7.16 1.87
N HIS A 14 6.64 -8.37 1.36
CA HIS A 14 7.44 -9.56 1.68
C HIS A 14 8.91 -9.49 1.19
N ASN A 15 9.23 -8.59 0.26
CA ASN A 15 10.58 -8.40 -0.26
C ASN A 15 11.37 -7.32 0.48
N PHE A 16 10.74 -6.59 1.41
CA PHE A 16 11.47 -5.67 2.28
C PHE A 16 12.29 -6.44 3.32
N THR A 17 13.40 -5.86 3.77
CA THR A 17 14.32 -6.47 4.75
C THR A 17 13.59 -6.97 6.00
N ASP A 18 12.66 -6.18 6.53
CA ASP A 18 11.90 -6.51 7.75
C ASP A 18 10.44 -6.88 7.45
N GLY A 19 10.11 -7.11 6.17
CA GLY A 19 8.77 -7.46 5.74
C GLY A 19 7.73 -6.40 6.15
N TYR A 20 6.66 -6.83 6.82
CA TYR A 20 5.61 -5.95 7.34
C TYR A 20 6.05 -5.03 8.47
N GLU A 21 7.16 -5.34 9.16
CA GLU A 21 7.71 -4.51 10.23
C GLU A 21 8.67 -3.44 9.67
N THR A 22 8.86 -3.39 8.36
CA THR A 22 9.70 -2.39 7.70
C THR A 22 9.18 -0.99 7.99
N ASN A 23 10.05 -0.17 8.59
CA ASN A 23 9.72 1.22 8.85
C ASN A 23 9.67 2.02 7.54
N LEU A 24 8.58 2.72 7.30
CA LEU A 24 8.45 3.63 6.16
C LEU A 24 8.93 5.01 6.58
N GLU A 25 9.81 5.60 5.77
CA GLU A 25 10.28 6.96 6.04
C GLU A 25 9.18 7.99 5.83
N HIS A 26 9.35 9.19 6.39
CA HIS A 26 8.37 10.26 6.26
C HIS A 26 8.05 10.53 4.78
N GLY A 27 6.77 10.55 4.44
CA GLY A 27 6.34 10.72 3.05
C GLY A 27 6.64 9.50 2.16
N GLY A 28 7.05 8.35 2.71
CA GLY A 28 7.30 7.11 1.97
C GLY A 28 8.39 7.25 0.91
N VAL A 29 9.53 7.85 1.27
CA VAL A 29 10.67 8.08 0.36
C VAL A 29 11.38 6.78 -0.03
N ASN A 30 11.30 5.76 0.83
CA ASN A 30 11.90 4.44 0.61
C ASN A 30 11.00 3.45 -0.16
N VAL A 31 9.92 3.93 -0.80
CA VAL A 31 9.03 3.12 -1.65
C VAL A 31 8.74 3.85 -2.96
N SER A 32 8.53 3.10 -4.04
CA SER A 32 8.14 3.69 -5.32
C SER A 32 6.75 4.33 -5.24
N GLY A 33 6.42 5.21 -6.20
CA GLY A 33 5.07 5.79 -6.29
C GLY A 33 3.97 4.72 -6.32
N GLY A 34 4.16 3.66 -7.11
CA GLY A 34 3.19 2.56 -7.23
C GLY A 34 3.11 1.68 -5.98
N GLN A 35 4.21 1.53 -5.24
CA GLN A 35 4.17 0.87 -3.92
C GLN A 35 3.41 1.73 -2.92
N LYS A 36 3.69 3.04 -2.86
CA LYS A 36 2.98 4.00 -2.00
C LYS A 36 1.48 3.99 -2.27
N GLN A 37 1.09 4.00 -3.54
CA GLN A 37 -0.32 3.96 -3.94
C GLN A 37 -1.01 2.66 -3.48
N ARG A 38 -0.39 1.50 -3.72
CA ARG A 38 -0.90 0.21 -3.26
C ARG A 38 -0.98 0.09 -1.73
N LEU A 39 -0.02 0.66 -1.00
CA LEU A 39 -0.08 0.76 0.46
C LEU A 39 -1.25 1.65 0.92
N CYS A 40 -1.50 2.77 0.25
CA CYS A 40 -2.65 3.63 0.51
C CYS A 40 -3.98 2.90 0.29
N ILE A 41 -4.10 2.15 -0.81
CA ILE A 41 -5.29 1.32 -1.11
C ILE A 41 -5.46 0.25 -0.02
N ALA A 42 -4.40 -0.48 0.33
CA ALA A 42 -4.43 -1.47 1.40
C ALA A 42 -4.93 -0.85 2.73
N ARG A 43 -4.44 0.33 3.09
CA ARG A 43 -4.84 1.08 4.29
C ARG A 43 -6.32 1.49 4.25
N ALA A 44 -6.81 1.91 3.09
CA ALA A 44 -8.22 2.25 2.91
C ALA A 44 -9.12 1.01 3.06
N LEU A 45 -8.75 -0.11 2.42
CA LEU A 45 -9.48 -1.38 2.49
C LEU A 45 -9.49 -1.97 3.90
N LEU A 46 -8.41 -1.80 4.67
CA LEU A 46 -8.31 -2.29 6.04
C LEU A 46 -9.44 -1.77 6.94
N LYS A 47 -9.91 -0.54 6.69
CA LYS A 47 -11.04 0.06 7.42
C LYS A 47 -12.40 -0.52 7.05
N LYS A 48 -12.49 -1.39 6.03
CA LYS A 48 -13.74 -1.95 5.49
C LYS A 48 -14.83 -0.87 5.26
N PRO A 49 -14.51 0.21 4.52
CA PRO A 49 -15.45 1.30 4.33
C PRO A 49 -16.66 0.85 3.50
N LYS A 50 -17.84 1.40 3.78
CA LYS A 50 -19.04 1.17 2.96
C LYS A 50 -18.93 1.83 1.58
N VAL A 51 -18.20 2.93 1.50
CA VAL A 51 -17.94 3.69 0.27
C VAL A 51 -16.46 4.04 0.24
N LEU A 52 -15.81 3.75 -0.89
CA LEU A 52 -14.40 4.06 -1.13
C LEU A 52 -14.32 5.08 -2.26
N ILE A 53 -13.72 6.23 -1.98
CA ILE A 53 -13.45 7.28 -2.99
C ILE A 53 -11.96 7.23 -3.28
N LEU A 54 -11.63 7.08 -4.57
CA LEU A 54 -10.27 7.04 -5.07
C LEU A 54 -10.10 8.18 -6.05
N ASP A 55 -9.17 9.09 -5.76
CA ASP A 55 -8.78 10.14 -6.69
C ASP A 55 -7.44 9.77 -7.30
N ASP A 56 -7.41 9.71 -8.62
CA ASP A 56 -6.22 9.44 -9.44
C ASP A 56 -5.40 8.18 -9.03
N SER A 57 -6.10 7.09 -8.69
CA SER A 57 -5.50 5.89 -8.08
C SER A 57 -4.77 4.95 -9.06
N THR A 58 -4.48 5.39 -10.29
CA THR A 58 -3.75 4.62 -11.32
C THR A 58 -2.52 5.34 -11.86
N SER A 59 -2.19 6.53 -11.35
CA SER A 59 -1.14 7.38 -11.93
C SER A 59 0.31 6.93 -11.71
N ALA A 60 0.55 5.90 -10.90
CA ALA A 60 1.88 5.32 -10.81
C ALA A 60 2.06 4.21 -11.86
N VAL A 61 2.71 4.57 -12.98
CA VAL A 61 3.18 3.63 -14.01
C VAL A 61 4.42 2.89 -13.52
#